data_AF-A0A0X8G4W2-F1
#
_entry.id   AF-A0A0X8G4W2-F1
#
_cell.length_a   1.000
_cell.length_b   1.000
_cell.length_c   1.000
_cell.angle_alpha   90.00
_cell.angle_beta   90.00
_cell.angle_gamma   90.00
#
_symmetry.space_group_name_H-M   'P 1'
#
loop_
_entity.id
_entity.type
_entity.pdbx_description
1 polymer ?
#
loop_
_entity_poly.entity_id
_entity_poly.type
_entity_poly.pdbx_seq_one_letter_code
_entity_poly.pdbx_strand_id
1 'polypeptide(L)'
;MNNGNGEGRFDKSAFTQVSSLSIDEMQIYAEADSVKSFYYTSTISLNGTDEFEAISTTSSSSESSIDSMMGKAGMEMPGMDSGKGGGFQKGGMGVQGDFTIIGYSSDEAMTDFVAGTSTLIDGKMFEEGTELLDCVISDELAIYNDLAVGDTITVVNPNHEEETYTLNVVGIYNNSQSTTSSSEVMQGFSAASDPANRIYMSYNAVQAIAKASEEGAVVSTDETTGMETTTAIPSQVSGTYVFANVDEYYTFESEVRDLGLDETYTVSSTDLAAYEQSLLPLENLSQMAGYFLAVVFGIGAIILVVLNIFNVRERKYEIGVLTAIGMKKGKVAMQFLVESFVVTLVALVIGAGIGAMSSVPVTNTLLASQIEAQSNNMMQTEASFGRPTSGAMGGMTGIIGGKGQAMAAVDYISNVTSATDFTVLMQLLGIGIVLTLVASVVSIIFITRYEPLRILSNRD
;
A
#
# COMPACT_ATOMS: atom_id res chain seq x y z
N MET A 1 9.29 28.85 20.62
CA MET A 1 10.35 29.69 21.22
C MET A 1 10.31 29.53 22.73
N ASN A 2 11.13 28.65 23.29
CA ASN A 2 11.69 28.84 24.63
C ASN A 2 13.07 28.19 24.64
N ASN A 3 14.10 29.03 24.72
CA ASN A 3 15.50 28.64 24.63
C ASN A 3 16.02 28.43 26.06
N GLY A 4 16.26 27.19 26.44
CA GLY A 4 16.95 26.82 27.68
C GLY A 4 18.25 26.12 27.34
N ASN A 5 19.38 26.76 27.65
CA ASN A 5 20.72 26.22 27.49
C ASN A 5 20.89 24.83 28.14
N GLY A 6 21.20 23.83 27.33
CA GLY A 6 21.73 22.53 27.72
C GLY A 6 22.13 21.83 26.43
N GLU A 7 23.36 21.32 26.38
CA GLU A 7 23.91 20.63 25.21
C GLU A 7 22.90 19.59 24.69
N GLY A 8 22.27 19.86 23.54
CA GLY A 8 21.42 18.90 22.84
C GLY A 8 22.27 17.79 22.22
N ARG A 9 23.04 17.06 23.04
CA ARG A 9 23.52 15.74 22.67
C ARG A 9 22.28 14.87 22.62
N PHE A 10 21.88 14.52 21.40
CA PHE A 10 20.90 13.46 21.15
C PHE A 10 21.20 12.29 22.09
N ASP A 11 20.27 12.02 23.00
CA ASP A 11 20.44 10.96 23.96
C ASP A 11 20.20 9.63 23.27
N LYS A 12 21.30 9.01 22.82
CA LYS A 12 21.26 7.68 22.19
C LYS A 12 20.72 6.61 23.14
N SER A 13 20.72 6.86 24.45
CA SER A 13 20.20 5.91 25.44
C SER A 13 18.66 5.83 25.44
N ALA A 14 17.98 6.88 24.96
CA ALA A 14 16.53 6.85 24.76
C ALA A 14 16.11 5.84 23.68
N PHE A 15 16.97 5.57 22.68
CA PHE A 15 16.71 4.55 21.66
C PHE A 15 16.93 3.12 22.16
N THR A 16 17.77 2.93 23.17
CA THR A 16 17.99 1.61 23.81
C THR A 16 16.94 1.28 24.87
N GLN A 17 16.05 2.22 25.23
CA GLN A 17 14.99 2.02 26.22
C GLN A 17 13.61 1.73 25.61
N VAL A 18 13.48 1.72 24.28
CA VAL A 18 12.24 1.29 23.62
C VAL A 18 12.22 -0.23 23.60
N SER A 19 11.64 -0.83 24.64
CA SER A 19 11.32 -2.25 24.68
C SER A 19 10.14 -2.53 23.75
N SER A 20 10.13 -3.69 23.08
CA SER A 20 8.91 -4.17 22.41
C SER A 20 7.80 -4.35 23.44
N LEU A 21 6.55 -4.05 23.07
CA LEU A 21 5.38 -4.31 23.91
C LEU A 21 5.32 -5.80 24.27
N SER A 22 5.04 -6.10 25.53
CA SER A 22 4.78 -7.45 25.99
C SER A 22 3.45 -7.97 25.45
N ILE A 23 3.28 -9.29 25.41
CA ILE A 23 2.02 -9.89 24.98
C ILE A 23 0.86 -9.52 25.91
N ASP A 24 1.11 -9.37 27.21
CA ASP A 24 0.11 -8.97 28.19
C ASP A 24 -0.38 -7.54 27.93
N GLU A 25 0.53 -6.61 27.59
CA GLU A 25 0.15 -5.24 27.20
C GLU A 25 -0.67 -5.23 25.91
N MET A 26 -0.27 -6.02 24.91
CA MET A 26 -1.02 -6.13 23.65
C MET A 26 -2.43 -6.71 23.87
N GLN A 27 -2.58 -7.66 24.78
CA GLN A 27 -3.90 -8.22 25.13
C GLN A 27 -4.80 -7.20 25.83
N ILE A 28 -4.25 -6.32 26.68
CA ILE A 28 -5.03 -5.22 27.29
C ILE A 28 -5.60 -4.31 26.20
N TYR A 29 -4.81 -3.97 25.18
CA TYR A 29 -5.28 -3.15 24.07
C TYR A 29 -6.30 -3.87 23.17
N ALA A 30 -6.26 -5.20 23.13
CA ALA A 30 -7.24 -6.01 22.41
C ALA A 30 -8.64 -6.01 23.06
N GLU A 31 -8.77 -5.59 24.32
CA GLU A 31 -10.07 -5.44 25.01
C GLU A 31 -10.83 -4.17 24.57
N ALA A 32 -10.23 -3.33 23.73
CA ALA A 32 -10.86 -2.12 23.20
C ALA A 32 -12.09 -2.46 22.33
N ASP A 33 -13.18 -1.68 22.46
CA ASP A 33 -14.47 -1.94 21.79
C ASP A 33 -14.35 -1.93 20.26
N SER A 34 -13.38 -1.19 19.71
CA SER A 34 -13.10 -1.10 18.28
C SER A 34 -12.45 -2.35 17.67
N VAL A 35 -11.86 -3.23 18.49
CA VAL A 35 -11.15 -4.42 18.04
C VAL A 35 -12.13 -5.57 17.80
N LYS A 36 -12.18 -6.08 16.57
CA LYS A 36 -13.04 -7.22 16.21
C LYS A 36 -12.39 -8.55 16.55
N SER A 37 -11.13 -8.70 16.19
CA SER A 37 -10.31 -9.85 16.58
C SER A 37 -8.87 -9.43 16.75
N PHE A 38 -8.18 -10.17 17.61
CA PHE A 38 -6.77 -9.96 17.90
C PHE A 38 -6.08 -11.30 17.81
N TYR A 39 -4.96 -11.32 17.11
CA TYR A 39 -4.09 -12.48 17.05
C TYR A 39 -2.64 -12.02 17.05
N TYR A 40 -1.76 -12.93 17.44
CA TYR A 40 -0.35 -12.67 17.56
C TYR A 40 0.47 -13.84 17.03
N THR A 41 1.70 -13.53 16.63
CA THR A 41 2.66 -14.49 16.12
C THR A 41 3.98 -14.35 16.85
N SER A 42 4.68 -15.46 17.04
CA SER A 42 6.07 -15.47 17.49
C SER A 42 6.94 -16.00 16.38
N THR A 43 8.00 -15.28 16.03
CA THR A 43 8.97 -15.71 15.02
C THR A 43 10.29 -15.99 15.68
N ILE A 44 10.86 -17.16 15.39
CA ILE A 44 12.23 -17.55 15.74
C ILE A 44 12.97 -18.01 14.49
N SER A 45 14.30 -17.95 14.53
CA SER A 45 15.14 -18.43 13.43
C SER A 45 16.05 -19.55 13.92
N LEU A 46 16.06 -20.67 13.19
CA LEU A 46 16.81 -21.88 13.52
C LEU A 46 17.61 -22.38 12.31
N ASN A 47 18.65 -23.18 12.57
CA ASN A 47 19.44 -23.84 11.53
C ASN A 47 18.93 -25.25 11.23
N GLY A 48 19.25 -25.72 10.03
CA GLY A 48 19.10 -27.11 9.65
C GLY A 48 20.16 -28.03 10.26
N THR A 49 20.08 -29.29 9.89
CA THR A 49 21.11 -30.31 10.16
C THR A 49 21.55 -30.92 8.83
N ASP A 50 22.58 -31.77 8.85
CA ASP A 50 22.99 -32.53 7.65
C ASP A 50 21.87 -33.44 7.09
N GLU A 51 20.85 -33.76 7.92
CA GLU A 51 19.68 -34.57 7.53
C GLU A 51 18.45 -33.70 7.17
N PHE A 52 18.52 -32.38 7.38
CA PHE A 52 17.44 -31.45 7.11
C PHE A 52 18.00 -30.09 6.65
N GLU A 53 18.09 -29.92 5.35
CA GLU A 53 18.71 -28.78 4.69
C GLU A 53 17.66 -27.77 4.18
N ALA A 54 17.99 -26.48 4.28
CA ALA A 54 17.16 -25.42 3.73
C ALA A 54 17.34 -25.29 2.21
N ILE A 55 16.26 -24.97 1.51
CA ILE A 55 16.30 -24.71 0.07
C ILE A 55 17.09 -23.43 -0.16
N SER A 56 18.24 -23.57 -0.80
CA SER A 56 19.06 -22.44 -1.18
C SER A 56 18.93 -22.19 -2.68
N THR A 57 18.43 -21.00 -3.06
CA THR A 57 18.38 -20.56 -4.46
C THR A 57 19.77 -20.20 -5.03
N THR A 58 20.82 -20.31 -4.22
CA THR A 58 22.23 -20.21 -4.64
C THR A 58 22.76 -21.59 -5.02
N SER A 59 22.98 -21.82 -6.32
CA SER A 59 23.75 -22.96 -6.79
C SER A 59 25.06 -23.08 -6.01
N SER A 60 25.26 -24.23 -5.37
CA SER A 60 26.46 -24.67 -4.66
C SER A 60 27.77 -24.07 -5.17
N SER A 61 28.32 -23.12 -4.41
CA SER A 61 29.76 -22.93 -4.24
C SER A 61 29.99 -21.78 -3.28
N SER A 62 30.41 -22.08 -2.06
CA SER A 62 31.55 -21.48 -1.34
C SER A 62 31.44 -21.82 0.14
N GLU A 63 32.15 -22.86 0.57
CA GLU A 63 32.72 -22.82 1.91
C GLU A 63 33.49 -21.51 2.08
N SER A 64 33.33 -20.87 3.24
CA SER A 64 34.15 -19.75 3.72
C SER A 64 34.17 -18.48 2.85
N SER A 65 33.35 -17.49 3.20
CA SER A 65 33.53 -16.10 2.73
C SER A 65 33.04 -15.06 3.75
N ILE A 66 33.44 -15.22 5.02
CA ILE A 66 33.48 -14.10 5.97
C ILE A 66 34.92 -13.51 6.08
N ASP A 67 35.94 -14.21 5.58
CA ASP A 67 37.34 -13.81 5.77
C ASP A 67 37.98 -13.09 4.56
N SER A 68 37.30 -12.99 3.41
CA SER A 68 37.91 -12.50 2.16
C SER A 68 37.63 -11.04 1.79
N MET A 69 36.84 -10.29 2.57
CA MET A 69 36.67 -8.84 2.37
C MET A 69 37.60 -7.94 3.23
N MET A 70 38.46 -8.53 4.07
CA MET A 70 39.43 -7.80 4.90
C MET A 70 40.89 -7.93 4.44
N GLY A 71 41.14 -8.40 3.20
CA GLY A 71 42.46 -8.90 2.85
C GLY A 71 42.95 -8.71 1.43
N LYS A 72 42.58 -7.65 0.68
CA LYS A 72 43.37 -7.19 -0.49
C LYS A 72 42.84 -5.88 -1.09
N ALA A 73 43.36 -4.76 -0.61
CA ALA A 73 43.42 -3.53 -1.39
C ALA A 73 44.67 -2.75 -0.97
N GLY A 74 45.82 -3.19 -1.48
CA GLY A 74 47.00 -2.35 -1.55
C GLY A 74 46.78 -1.27 -2.61
N MET A 75 46.13 -0.17 -2.24
CA MET A 75 46.25 1.11 -2.92
C MET A 75 46.28 2.22 -1.87
N GLU A 76 47.48 2.75 -1.66
CA GLU A 76 47.76 3.90 -0.81
C GLU A 76 46.99 5.13 -1.33
N MET A 77 46.01 5.60 -0.55
CA MET A 77 45.44 6.95 -0.67
C MET A 77 46.20 7.87 0.29
N PRO A 78 46.89 8.92 -0.18
CA PRO A 78 47.61 9.84 0.70
C PRO A 78 46.64 10.78 1.42
N GLY A 79 46.67 10.80 2.76
CA GLY A 79 46.14 11.92 3.55
C GLY A 79 44.98 11.65 4.50
N MET A 80 44.82 10.43 5.04
CA MET A 80 43.90 10.20 6.15
C MET A 80 44.63 9.64 7.36
N ASP A 81 44.70 10.48 8.39
CA ASP A 81 45.24 10.25 9.73
C ASP A 81 44.61 9.00 10.37
N SER A 82 45.45 8.01 10.62
CA SER A 82 45.14 6.77 11.31
C SER A 82 44.79 7.05 12.77
N GLY A 83 43.50 7.26 13.07
CA GLY A 83 43.14 7.63 14.44
C GLY A 83 41.65 7.72 14.78
N LYS A 84 40.79 6.82 14.28
CA LYS A 84 39.51 6.40 14.90
C LYS A 84 38.70 5.57 13.91
N GLY A 85 38.81 4.25 14.00
CA GLY A 85 37.86 3.34 13.39
C GLY A 85 36.52 3.48 14.10
N GLY A 86 35.57 4.16 13.47
CA GLY A 86 34.16 4.04 13.81
C GLY A 86 33.68 2.68 13.37
N GLY A 87 33.85 1.67 14.23
CA GLY A 87 33.25 0.36 14.05
C GLY A 87 31.74 0.55 13.94
N PHE A 88 31.17 0.08 12.84
CA PHE A 88 29.73 -0.11 12.74
C PHE A 88 29.32 -1.01 13.90
N GLN A 89 28.59 -0.41 14.83
CA GLN A 89 28.14 -1.01 16.07
C GLN A 89 27.10 -2.08 15.71
N LYS A 90 27.55 -3.35 15.72
CA LYS A 90 26.71 -4.55 15.53
C LYS A 90 25.82 -4.70 16.77
N GLY A 91 24.80 -3.87 16.87
CA GLY A 91 23.80 -3.96 17.94
C GLY A 91 22.83 -5.11 17.66
N GLY A 92 22.78 -6.07 18.57
CA GLY A 92 21.59 -6.87 18.92
C GLY A 92 20.88 -7.72 17.85
N MET A 93 21.36 -7.80 16.62
CA MET A 93 20.76 -8.67 15.61
C MET A 93 21.40 -10.05 15.73
N GLY A 94 20.66 -11.00 16.32
CA GLY A 94 21.09 -12.40 16.47
C GLY A 94 21.48 -13.04 15.13
N VAL A 95 22.16 -14.18 15.18
CA VAL A 95 22.50 -14.92 13.96
C VAL A 95 21.20 -15.36 13.28
N GLN A 96 21.00 -14.90 12.04
CA GLN A 96 19.88 -15.34 11.21
C GLN A 96 20.20 -16.75 10.71
N GLY A 97 19.35 -17.71 11.05
CA GLY A 97 19.51 -19.11 10.69
C GLY A 97 19.00 -19.44 9.29
N ASP A 98 18.89 -20.73 9.01
CA ASP A 98 18.47 -21.27 7.71
C ASP A 98 16.94 -21.29 7.52
N PHE A 99 16.20 -21.43 8.62
CA PHE A 99 14.74 -21.52 8.66
C PHE A 99 14.11 -20.39 9.46
N THR A 100 12.93 -19.97 9.03
CA THR A 100 12.06 -19.06 9.78
C THR A 100 10.88 -19.86 10.33
N ILE A 101 10.79 -20.00 11.64
CA ILE A 101 9.66 -20.67 12.30
C ILE A 101 8.68 -19.62 12.81
N ILE A 102 7.42 -19.74 12.40
CA ILE A 102 6.35 -18.82 12.77
C ILE A 102 5.31 -19.59 13.59
N GLY A 103 5.18 -19.18 14.85
CA GLY A 103 4.21 -19.68 15.80
C GLY A 103 2.93 -18.85 15.77
N TYR A 104 1.80 -19.42 15.36
CA TYR A 104 0.51 -18.75 15.31
C TYR A 104 -0.31 -19.00 16.57
N SER A 105 -1.00 -17.97 17.06
CA SER A 105 -1.91 -18.06 18.21
C SER A 105 -3.31 -18.59 17.85
N SER A 106 -3.75 -18.40 16.61
CA SER A 106 -5.03 -18.87 16.09
C SER A 106 -4.96 -19.11 14.57
N ASP A 107 -5.91 -19.88 14.05
CA ASP A 107 -6.06 -20.12 12.61
C ASP A 107 -6.39 -18.82 11.85
N GLU A 108 -7.06 -17.86 12.49
CA GLU A 108 -7.34 -16.54 11.92
C GLU A 108 -6.07 -15.74 11.61
N ALA A 109 -4.99 -15.99 12.36
CA ALA A 109 -3.70 -15.35 12.18
C ALA A 109 -2.98 -15.82 10.90
N MET A 110 -3.37 -16.98 10.37
CA MET A 110 -2.79 -17.59 9.18
C MET A 110 -3.41 -17.00 7.92
N THR A 111 -3.21 -15.69 7.73
CA THR A 111 -3.84 -14.90 6.64
C THR A 111 -3.60 -15.50 5.26
N ASP A 112 -2.44 -16.09 5.00
CA ASP A 112 -2.13 -16.77 3.73
C ASP A 112 -3.05 -17.98 3.48
N PHE A 113 -3.38 -18.74 4.53
CA PHE A 113 -4.29 -19.89 4.44
C PHE A 113 -5.74 -19.43 4.33
N VAL A 114 -6.13 -18.39 5.09
CA VAL A 114 -7.48 -17.79 5.03
C VAL A 114 -7.76 -17.15 3.66
N ALA A 115 -6.76 -16.50 3.07
CA ALA A 115 -6.85 -15.90 1.74
C ALA A 115 -6.79 -16.95 0.60
N GLY A 116 -6.40 -18.19 0.91
CA GLY A 116 -6.23 -19.29 -0.04
C GLY A 116 -4.97 -19.19 -0.90
N THR A 117 -4.00 -18.36 -0.53
CA THR A 117 -2.68 -18.32 -1.19
C THR A 117 -1.84 -19.54 -0.83
N SER A 118 -1.95 -20.00 0.43
CA SER A 118 -1.41 -21.26 0.92
C SER A 118 -2.53 -22.26 1.14
N THR A 119 -2.34 -23.51 0.70
CA THR A 119 -3.33 -24.57 0.85
C THR A 119 -2.68 -25.83 1.36
N LEU A 120 -3.31 -26.50 2.32
CA LEU A 120 -2.84 -27.78 2.83
C LEU A 120 -3.10 -28.87 1.78
N ILE A 121 -2.05 -29.55 1.32
CA ILE A 121 -2.14 -30.60 0.30
C ILE A 121 -2.11 -32.00 0.90
N ASP A 122 -1.45 -32.16 2.05
CA ASP A 122 -1.37 -33.44 2.77
C ASP A 122 -1.33 -33.22 4.29
N GLY A 123 -1.85 -34.18 5.04
CA GLY A 123 -1.91 -34.14 6.50
C GLY A 123 -3.00 -33.24 7.09
N LYS A 124 -2.74 -32.68 8.28
CA LYS A 124 -3.66 -31.80 9.03
C LYS A 124 -2.90 -30.60 9.61
N MET A 125 -3.63 -29.53 9.89
CA MET A 125 -3.11 -28.41 10.66
C MET A 125 -2.84 -28.85 12.12
N PHE A 126 -1.85 -28.23 12.78
CA PHE A 126 -1.65 -28.40 14.22
C PHE A 126 -2.85 -27.85 15.01
N GLU A 127 -3.06 -28.34 16.23
CA GLU A 127 -4.14 -27.85 17.09
C GLU A 127 -3.80 -26.47 17.68
N GLU A 128 -4.76 -25.55 17.71
CA GLU A 128 -4.58 -24.22 18.30
C GLU A 128 -4.10 -24.32 19.75
N GLY A 129 -3.06 -23.56 20.09
CA GLY A 129 -2.51 -23.51 21.45
C GLY A 129 -1.81 -24.78 21.93
N THR A 130 -1.56 -25.76 21.05
CA THR A 130 -0.79 -26.95 21.43
C THR A 130 0.65 -26.59 21.83
N GLU A 131 1.17 -27.29 22.83
CA GLU A 131 2.60 -27.25 23.21
C GLU A 131 3.41 -28.34 22.50
N LEU A 132 2.75 -29.23 21.76
CA LEU A 132 3.43 -30.24 20.96
C LEU A 132 4.23 -29.56 19.85
N LEU A 133 5.43 -30.08 19.58
CA LEU A 133 6.32 -29.61 18.53
C LEU A 133 5.85 -30.09 17.14
N ASP A 134 4.55 -29.95 16.87
CA ASP A 134 3.93 -30.30 15.60
C ASP A 134 4.09 -29.13 14.63
N CYS A 135 4.59 -29.41 13.43
CA CYS A 135 4.88 -28.41 12.41
C CYS A 135 4.24 -28.72 11.07
N VAL A 136 4.00 -27.67 10.30
CA VAL A 136 3.56 -27.74 8.90
C VAL A 136 4.64 -27.09 8.04
N ILE A 137 5.08 -27.80 7.00
CA ILE A 137 6.17 -27.40 6.12
C ILE A 137 5.68 -27.20 4.68
N SER A 138 6.45 -26.48 3.86
CA SER A 138 6.14 -26.30 2.45
C SER A 138 6.34 -27.61 1.67
N ASP A 139 5.60 -27.77 0.58
CA ASP A 139 5.73 -28.90 -0.35
C ASP A 139 7.10 -28.94 -1.01
N GLU A 140 7.67 -27.79 -1.34
CA GLU A 140 9.03 -27.67 -1.84
C GLU A 140 10.05 -28.22 -0.84
N LEU A 141 9.94 -27.82 0.44
CA LEU A 141 10.86 -28.25 1.50
C LEU A 141 10.70 -29.75 1.82
N ALA A 142 9.48 -30.25 1.77
CA ALA A 142 9.18 -31.67 1.93
C ALA A 142 9.81 -32.49 0.80
N ILE A 143 9.67 -32.06 -0.47
CA ILE A 143 10.26 -32.72 -1.62
C ILE A 143 11.80 -32.66 -1.57
N TYR A 144 12.37 -31.52 -1.19
CA TYR A 144 13.82 -31.33 -1.17
C TYR A 144 14.53 -32.26 -0.17
N ASN A 145 13.88 -32.54 0.96
CA ASN A 145 14.42 -33.39 2.04
C ASN A 145 13.81 -34.81 2.08
N ASP A 146 13.06 -35.22 1.04
CA ASP A 146 12.36 -36.52 0.99
C ASP A 146 11.45 -36.81 2.22
N LEU A 147 10.76 -35.78 2.73
CA LEU A 147 9.89 -35.85 3.93
C LEU A 147 8.41 -36.09 3.58
N ALA A 148 7.74 -36.85 4.44
CA ALA A 148 6.29 -37.09 4.40
C ALA A 148 5.60 -36.74 5.73
N VAL A 149 4.27 -36.66 5.70
CA VAL A 149 3.47 -36.47 6.91
C VAL A 149 3.67 -37.64 7.87
N GLY A 150 4.03 -37.34 9.12
CA GLY A 150 4.37 -38.30 10.17
C GLY A 150 5.87 -38.43 10.41
N ASP A 151 6.72 -37.86 9.55
CA ASP A 151 8.16 -37.83 9.75
C ASP A 151 8.58 -36.77 10.79
N THR A 152 9.81 -36.87 11.27
CA THR A 152 10.39 -35.94 12.24
C THR A 152 11.59 -35.24 11.64
N ILE A 153 11.67 -33.93 11.83
CA ILE A 153 12.80 -33.09 11.42
C ILE A 153 13.53 -32.57 12.66
N THR A 154 14.84 -32.37 12.55
CA THR A 154 15.65 -31.80 13.63
C THR A 154 16.20 -30.45 13.22
N VAL A 155 16.01 -29.45 14.08
CA VAL A 155 16.49 -28.08 13.90
C VAL A 155 17.40 -27.68 15.07
N VAL A 156 18.32 -26.75 14.83
CA VAL A 156 19.41 -26.42 15.75
C VAL A 156 19.42 -24.93 16.09
N ASN A 157 19.75 -24.59 17.33
CA ASN A 157 19.97 -23.19 17.71
C ASN A 157 21.22 -22.63 16.98
N PRO A 158 21.09 -21.57 16.17
CA PRO A 158 22.20 -20.99 15.42
C PRO A 158 23.29 -20.37 16.33
N ASN A 159 22.95 -20.09 17.59
CA ASN A 159 23.90 -19.55 18.57
C ASN A 159 24.50 -20.64 19.48
N HIS A 160 23.97 -21.87 19.44
CA HIS A 160 24.43 -22.99 20.28
C HIS A 160 24.15 -24.34 19.60
N GLU A 161 25.12 -24.85 18.84
CA GLU A 161 24.96 -26.02 17.96
C GLU A 161 24.63 -27.35 18.70
N GLU A 162 24.90 -27.45 20.00
CA GLU A 162 24.55 -28.64 20.80
C GLU A 162 23.07 -28.67 21.20
N GLU A 163 22.36 -27.55 21.08
CA GLU A 163 20.94 -27.42 21.40
C GLU A 163 20.08 -27.71 20.16
N THR A 164 19.40 -28.85 20.20
CA THR A 164 18.61 -29.38 19.08
C THR A 164 17.17 -29.62 19.49
N TYR A 165 16.26 -29.41 18.54
CA TYR A 165 14.81 -29.58 18.71
C TYR A 165 14.27 -30.49 17.61
N THR A 166 13.52 -31.52 18.00
CA THR A 166 12.85 -32.44 17.05
C THR A 166 11.40 -32.02 16.87
N LEU A 167 11.02 -31.71 15.63
CA LEU A 167 9.66 -31.30 15.24
C LEU A 167 8.98 -32.44 14.48
N ASN A 168 7.68 -32.63 14.70
CA ASN A 168 6.86 -33.63 14.00
C ASN A 168 6.14 -32.99 12.82
N VAL A 169 6.35 -33.50 11.61
CA VAL A 169 5.67 -33.01 10.41
C VAL A 169 4.24 -33.55 10.38
N VAL A 170 3.26 -32.70 10.69
CA VAL A 170 1.83 -33.09 10.71
C VAL A 170 1.06 -32.68 9.46
N GLY A 171 1.63 -31.79 8.65
CA GLY A 171 1.03 -31.33 7.41
C GLY A 171 2.04 -30.75 6.43
N ILE A 172 1.66 -30.77 5.16
CA ILE A 172 2.41 -30.19 4.04
C ILE A 172 1.50 -29.21 3.30
N TYR A 173 1.95 -27.97 3.12
CA TYR A 173 1.22 -26.93 2.40
C TYR A 173 1.89 -26.58 1.07
N ASN A 174 1.09 -26.26 0.06
CA ASN A 174 1.55 -25.64 -1.17
C ASN A 174 1.23 -24.14 -1.13
N ASN A 175 2.20 -23.31 -1.53
CA ASN A 175 2.00 -21.88 -1.69
C ASN A 175 1.96 -21.52 -3.19
N SER A 176 0.81 -21.00 -3.62
CA SER A 176 0.56 -20.63 -5.03
C SER A 176 1.37 -19.41 -5.50
N GLN A 177 1.94 -18.66 -4.55
CA GLN A 177 2.83 -17.52 -4.79
C GLN A 177 4.31 -17.87 -4.62
N SER A 178 4.67 -19.15 -4.44
CA SER A 178 6.07 -19.60 -4.52
C SER A 178 6.60 -19.38 -5.94
N THR A 179 7.10 -18.17 -6.19
CA THR A 179 7.64 -17.81 -7.49
C THR A 179 9.05 -18.38 -7.62
N THR A 180 9.18 -19.60 -8.16
CA THR A 180 10.39 -20.04 -8.87
C THR A 180 10.58 -19.30 -10.21
N SER A 181 9.95 -18.13 -10.38
CA SER A 181 10.03 -17.36 -11.62
C SER A 181 9.87 -15.89 -11.31
N SER A 182 10.96 -15.14 -11.56
CA SER A 182 11.02 -13.67 -11.71
C SER A 182 11.79 -12.88 -10.64
N SER A 183 12.90 -13.40 -10.10
CA SER A 183 14.02 -12.57 -9.61
C SER A 183 15.19 -13.45 -9.11
N GLU A 184 15.78 -14.27 -9.99
CA GLU A 184 16.97 -15.10 -9.68
C GLU A 184 18.22 -14.28 -9.28
N VAL A 185 18.15 -12.94 -9.31
CA VAL A 185 19.30 -12.05 -9.04
C VAL A 185 19.13 -11.24 -7.74
N MET A 186 17.99 -11.31 -7.05
CA MET A 186 17.70 -10.41 -5.91
C MET A 186 17.15 -11.05 -4.62
N GLN A 187 17.06 -12.39 -4.50
CA GLN A 187 16.65 -13.07 -3.25
C GLN A 187 17.81 -13.73 -2.47
N GLY A 188 19.07 -13.46 -2.83
CA GLY A 188 20.23 -14.16 -2.27
C GLY A 188 20.88 -13.52 -1.03
N PHE A 189 20.12 -13.21 0.03
CA PHE A 189 20.71 -12.68 1.28
C PHE A 189 20.59 -13.58 2.52
N SER A 190 19.71 -14.59 2.54
CA SER A 190 19.66 -15.65 3.57
C SER A 190 18.61 -16.70 3.18
N ALA A 191 18.90 -17.99 3.41
CA ALA A 191 17.96 -19.08 3.16
C ALA A 191 16.65 -18.90 3.96
N ALA A 192 16.71 -18.35 5.18
CA ALA A 192 15.53 -18.09 6.01
C ALA A 192 14.57 -17.03 5.44
N SER A 193 14.99 -16.24 4.44
CA SER A 193 14.12 -15.25 3.79
C SER A 193 13.23 -15.87 2.71
N ASP A 194 13.55 -17.09 2.27
CA ASP A 194 12.78 -17.80 1.26
C ASP A 194 11.43 -18.28 1.84
N PRO A 195 10.29 -17.98 1.18
CA PRO A 195 8.98 -18.51 1.57
C PRO A 195 8.93 -20.04 1.69
N ALA A 196 9.76 -20.77 0.94
CA ALA A 196 9.83 -22.22 0.99
C ALA A 196 10.47 -22.75 2.29
N ASN A 197 11.35 -21.97 2.93
CA ASN A 197 12.02 -22.31 4.19
C ASN A 197 11.26 -21.81 5.44
N ARG A 198 9.96 -21.55 5.30
CA ARG A 198 9.08 -21.21 6.42
C ARG A 198 8.46 -22.47 7.01
N ILE A 199 8.51 -22.57 8.34
CA ILE A 199 7.91 -23.65 9.10
C ILE A 199 6.84 -23.04 10.01
N TYR A 200 5.64 -23.61 9.98
CA TYR A 200 4.52 -23.12 10.79
C TYR A 200 4.27 -24.04 11.97
N MET A 201 4.06 -23.44 13.15
CA MET A 201 3.79 -24.14 14.40
C MET A 201 2.77 -23.37 15.25
N SER A 202 2.31 -23.96 16.36
CA SER A 202 1.57 -23.23 17.39
C SER A 202 2.48 -22.24 18.13
N TYR A 203 1.93 -21.09 18.50
CA TYR A 203 2.63 -20.09 19.31
C TYR A 203 3.23 -20.68 20.60
N ASN A 204 2.46 -21.52 21.30
CA ASN A 204 2.91 -22.11 22.56
C ASN A 204 4.11 -23.04 22.36
N ALA A 205 4.15 -23.78 21.26
CA ALA A 205 5.27 -24.63 20.89
C ALA A 205 6.55 -23.80 20.61
N VAL A 206 6.42 -22.70 19.84
CA VAL A 206 7.54 -21.78 19.57
C VAL A 206 8.01 -21.09 20.85
N GLN A 207 7.09 -20.69 21.72
CA GLN A 207 7.44 -20.09 23.00
C GLN A 207 8.12 -21.10 23.94
N ALA A 208 7.74 -22.38 23.90
CA ALA A 208 8.42 -23.42 24.66
C ALA A 208 9.88 -23.60 24.20
N ILE A 209 10.15 -23.56 22.90
CA ILE A 209 11.52 -23.56 22.35
C ILE A 209 12.29 -22.34 22.84
N ALA A 210 11.71 -21.14 22.71
CA ALA A 210 12.38 -19.91 23.13
C ALA A 210 12.70 -19.89 24.64
N LYS A 211 11.77 -20.34 25.49
CA LYS A 211 11.97 -20.44 26.95
C LYS A 211 13.03 -21.48 27.31
N ALA A 212 12.99 -22.67 26.69
CA ALA A 212 14.00 -23.71 26.90
C ALA A 212 15.40 -23.21 26.52
N SER A 213 15.49 -22.45 25.42
CA SER A 213 16.74 -21.83 24.98
C SER A 213 17.23 -20.75 25.95
N GLU A 214 16.35 -19.93 26.49
CA GLU A 214 16.69 -18.90 27.48
C GLU A 214 17.18 -19.52 28.81
N GLU A 215 16.55 -20.60 29.27
CA GLU A 215 16.98 -21.32 30.49
C GLU A 215 18.35 -22.00 30.32
N GLY A 216 18.66 -22.48 29.11
CA GLY A 216 19.93 -23.09 28.75
C GLY A 216 21.01 -22.11 28.29
N ALA A 217 20.67 -20.82 28.16
CA ALA A 217 21.55 -19.84 27.54
C ALA A 217 22.78 -19.52 28.38
N VAL A 218 23.93 -19.53 27.72
CA VAL A 218 25.18 -19.00 28.25
C VAL A 218 25.26 -17.51 27.89
N VAL A 219 25.38 -16.66 28.91
CA VAL A 219 25.68 -15.24 28.76
C VAL A 219 27.17 -15.03 28.90
N SER A 220 27.81 -14.45 27.87
CA SER A 220 29.22 -14.07 27.89
C SER A 220 29.33 -12.56 27.91
N THR A 221 30.16 -12.01 28.80
CA THR A 221 30.43 -10.58 28.86
C THR A 221 31.79 -10.30 28.26
N ASP A 222 31.85 -9.51 27.20
CA ASP A 222 33.11 -9.07 26.60
C ASP A 222 33.82 -8.07 27.53
N GLU A 223 34.97 -8.46 28.09
CA GLU A 223 35.72 -7.65 29.07
C GLU A 223 36.24 -6.31 28.51
N THR A 224 36.31 -6.15 27.18
CA THR A 224 36.84 -4.95 26.52
C THR A 224 35.74 -3.94 26.17
N THR A 225 34.55 -4.43 25.82
CA THR A 225 33.42 -3.60 25.39
C THR A 225 32.31 -3.51 26.44
N GLY A 226 32.33 -4.38 27.46
CA GLY A 226 31.28 -4.50 28.48
C GLY A 226 29.95 -5.00 27.91
N MET A 227 29.94 -5.55 26.69
CA MET A 227 28.72 -6.04 26.05
C MET A 227 28.44 -7.48 26.46
N GLU A 228 27.21 -7.74 26.86
CA GLU A 228 26.71 -9.09 27.10
C GLU A 228 26.18 -9.68 25.79
N THR A 229 26.65 -10.88 25.45
CA THR A 229 26.10 -11.69 24.37
C THR A 229 25.44 -12.92 24.98
N THR A 230 24.24 -13.23 24.50
CA THR A 230 23.49 -14.43 24.91
C THR A 230 23.43 -15.41 23.74
N THR A 231 23.38 -16.70 24.09
CA THR A 231 23.13 -17.79 23.14
C THR A 231 21.64 -18.15 23.03
N ALA A 232 20.77 -17.47 23.79
CA ALA A 232 19.32 -17.64 23.69
C ALA A 232 18.82 -17.32 22.28
N ILE A 233 17.88 -18.12 21.78
CA ILE A 233 17.18 -17.83 20.53
C ILE A 233 16.33 -16.56 20.70
N PRO A 234 16.58 -15.49 19.93
CA PRO A 234 15.74 -14.31 19.99
C PRO A 234 14.35 -14.63 19.44
N SER A 235 13.32 -14.40 20.25
CA SER A 235 11.93 -14.50 19.84
C SER A 235 11.36 -13.11 19.58
N GLN A 236 10.79 -12.91 18.40
CA GLN A 236 10.08 -11.68 18.06
C GLN A 236 8.57 -11.94 18.09
N VAL A 237 7.88 -11.27 19.02
CA VAL A 237 6.41 -11.33 19.10
C VAL A 237 5.82 -10.14 18.35
N SER A 238 4.80 -10.41 17.53
CA SER A 238 4.04 -9.40 16.80
C SER A 238 2.55 -9.60 17.04
N GLY A 239 1.85 -8.56 17.50
CA GLY A 239 0.40 -8.54 17.66
C GLY A 239 -0.28 -7.83 16.48
N THR A 240 -1.38 -8.37 15.99
CA THR A 240 -2.19 -7.79 14.91
C THR A 240 -3.62 -7.60 15.39
N TYR A 241 -4.12 -6.38 15.22
CA TYR A 241 -5.49 -6.00 15.56
C TYR A 241 -6.31 -5.91 14.28
N VAL A 242 -7.44 -6.62 14.24
CA VAL A 242 -8.36 -6.61 13.10
C VAL A 242 -9.56 -5.75 13.44
N PHE A 243 -9.86 -4.80 12.55
CA PHE A 243 -10.96 -3.86 12.68
C PHE A 243 -12.10 -4.21 11.72
N ALA A 244 -13.34 -3.89 12.09
CA ALA A 244 -14.49 -4.12 11.22
C ALA A 244 -14.54 -3.13 10.04
N ASN A 245 -14.07 -1.91 10.25
CA ASN A 245 -14.04 -0.83 9.26
C ASN A 245 -12.93 0.20 9.62
N VAL A 246 -12.72 1.17 8.73
CA VAL A 246 -11.69 2.21 8.88
C VAL A 246 -12.00 3.18 10.03
N ASP A 247 -13.28 3.43 10.33
CA ASP A 247 -13.67 4.34 11.42
C ASP A 247 -13.30 3.75 12.80
N GLU A 248 -13.42 2.43 12.97
CA GLU A 248 -12.96 1.72 14.16
C GLU A 248 -11.44 1.83 14.35
N TYR A 249 -10.66 1.74 13.27
CA TYR A 249 -9.20 1.92 13.34
C TYR A 249 -8.82 3.32 13.87
N TYR A 250 -9.49 4.39 13.44
CA TYR A 250 -9.22 5.73 13.96
C TYR A 250 -9.70 5.91 15.41
N THR A 251 -10.73 5.17 15.82
CA THR A 251 -11.21 5.16 17.21
C THR A 251 -10.24 4.42 18.12
N PHE A 252 -9.65 3.32 17.63
CA PHE A 252 -8.66 2.51 18.34
C PHE A 252 -7.46 3.32 18.81
N GLU A 253 -6.93 4.24 17.98
CA GLU A 253 -5.79 5.08 18.39
C GLU A 253 -6.11 5.89 19.67
N SER A 254 -7.34 6.40 19.80
CA SER A 254 -7.78 7.07 21.04
C SER A 254 -7.89 6.09 22.20
N GLU A 255 -8.49 4.92 21.97
CA GLU A 255 -8.76 3.93 23.02
C GLU A 255 -7.47 3.36 23.60
N VAL A 256 -6.48 3.01 22.78
CA VAL A 256 -5.21 2.48 23.30
C VAL A 256 -4.42 3.52 24.09
N ARG A 257 -4.56 4.80 23.75
CA ARG A 257 -3.97 5.90 24.53
C ARG A 257 -4.63 6.02 25.90
N ASP A 258 -5.94 5.88 25.96
CA ASP A 258 -6.69 5.85 27.22
C ASP A 258 -6.37 4.60 28.06
N LEU A 259 -6.09 3.47 27.41
CA LEU A 259 -5.61 2.23 28.03
C LEU A 259 -4.13 2.28 28.46
N GLY A 260 -3.41 3.38 28.18
CA GLY A 260 -2.08 3.63 28.72
C GLY A 260 -0.92 3.45 27.73
N LEU A 261 -1.17 3.44 26.42
CA LEU A 261 -0.10 3.39 25.41
C LEU A 261 0.72 4.70 25.40
N ASP A 262 2.02 4.58 25.71
CA ASP A 262 2.95 5.71 25.79
C ASP A 262 3.10 6.46 24.45
N GLU A 263 3.25 7.80 24.50
CA GLU A 263 3.39 8.70 23.33
C GLU A 263 4.56 8.34 22.39
N THR A 264 5.52 7.56 22.86
CA THR A 264 6.63 7.05 22.05
C THR A 264 6.22 5.99 21.03
N TYR A 265 5.09 5.32 21.22
CA TYR A 265 4.55 4.33 20.27
C TYR A 265 3.67 5.00 19.21
N THR A 266 3.73 4.47 17.98
CA THR A 266 2.89 4.88 16.85
C THR A 266 1.96 3.75 16.47
N VAL A 267 0.67 4.07 16.35
CA VAL A 267 -0.33 3.17 15.78
C VAL A 267 -0.33 3.34 14.27
N SER A 268 -0.07 2.27 13.54
CA SER A 268 -0.11 2.28 12.07
C SER A 268 -0.70 1.00 11.54
N SER A 269 -1.42 1.09 10.43
CA SER A 269 -1.96 -0.05 9.70
C SER A 269 -1.29 -0.16 8.34
N THR A 270 -0.69 -1.31 8.06
CA THR A 270 -0.09 -1.62 6.75
C THR A 270 -1.13 -1.68 5.64
N ASP A 271 -2.31 -2.22 5.96
CA ASP A 271 -3.39 -2.41 4.99
C ASP A 271 -4.03 -1.09 4.59
N LEU A 272 -4.30 -0.21 5.57
CA LEU A 272 -4.84 1.12 5.29
C LEU A 272 -3.83 1.96 4.52
N ALA A 273 -2.55 1.93 4.91
CA ALA A 273 -1.51 2.65 4.20
C ALA A 273 -1.36 2.17 2.75
N ALA A 274 -1.39 0.85 2.51
CA ALA A 274 -1.34 0.30 1.16
C ALA A 274 -2.59 0.67 0.34
N TYR A 275 -3.78 0.62 0.95
CA TYR A 275 -5.03 0.99 0.31
C TYR A 275 -5.07 2.48 -0.05
N GLU A 276 -4.76 3.37 0.89
CA GLU A 276 -4.68 4.82 0.65
C GLU A 276 -3.66 5.14 -0.45
N GLN A 277 -2.49 4.50 -0.42
CA GLN A 277 -1.48 4.67 -1.47
C GLN A 277 -1.98 4.20 -2.84
N SER A 278 -2.79 3.15 -2.90
CA SER A 278 -3.41 2.67 -4.15
C SER A 278 -4.51 3.60 -4.67
N LEU A 279 -5.15 4.37 -3.79
CA LEU A 279 -6.17 5.36 -4.16
C LEU A 279 -5.58 6.70 -4.58
N LEU A 280 -4.36 7.06 -4.17
CA LEU A 280 -3.72 8.33 -4.53
C LEU A 280 -3.76 8.65 -6.05
N PRO A 281 -3.48 7.71 -6.97
CA PRO A 281 -3.60 7.98 -8.40
C PRO A 281 -5.05 8.29 -8.82
N LEU A 282 -6.02 7.57 -8.27
CA LEU A 282 -7.45 7.78 -8.54
C LEU A 282 -7.94 9.12 -7.99
N GLU A 283 -7.48 9.51 -6.81
CA GLU A 283 -7.80 10.82 -6.23
C GLU A 283 -7.22 11.94 -7.09
N ASN A 284 -5.96 11.82 -7.51
CA ASN A 284 -5.33 12.78 -8.41
C ASN A 284 -6.04 12.84 -9.78
N LEU A 285 -6.49 11.71 -10.34
CA LEU A 285 -7.35 11.70 -11.53
C LEU A 285 -8.65 12.45 -11.30
N SER A 286 -9.32 12.15 -10.19
CA SER A 286 -10.61 12.75 -9.85
C SER A 286 -10.49 14.27 -9.72
N GLN A 287 -9.49 14.75 -9.00
CA GLN A 287 -9.22 16.19 -8.84
C GLN A 287 -8.86 16.85 -10.19
N MET A 288 -7.97 16.24 -10.98
CA MET A 288 -7.57 16.77 -12.29
C MET A 288 -8.75 16.80 -13.28
N ALA A 289 -9.55 15.73 -13.31
CA ALA A 289 -10.77 15.66 -14.11
C ALA A 289 -11.79 16.71 -13.67
N GLY A 290 -11.92 16.96 -12.36
CA GLY A 290 -12.77 18.01 -11.81
C GLY A 290 -12.37 19.42 -12.28
N TYR A 291 -11.07 19.75 -12.24
CA TYR A 291 -10.59 21.03 -12.78
C TYR A 291 -10.79 21.15 -14.29
N PHE A 292 -10.50 20.08 -15.05
CA PHE A 292 -10.72 20.06 -16.49
C PHE A 292 -12.21 20.27 -16.83
N LEU A 293 -13.10 19.57 -16.14
CA LEU A 293 -14.55 19.71 -16.26
C LEU A 293 -14.98 21.16 -16.01
N ALA A 294 -14.50 21.77 -14.92
CA ALA A 294 -14.82 23.16 -14.58
C ALA A 294 -14.38 24.15 -15.67
N VAL A 295 -13.18 23.97 -16.22
CA VAL A 295 -12.65 24.82 -17.32
C VAL A 295 -13.48 24.66 -18.60
N VAL A 296 -13.77 23.41 -19.01
CA VAL A 296 -14.55 23.12 -20.22
C VAL A 296 -15.96 23.68 -20.09
N PHE A 297 -16.61 23.51 -18.94
CA PHE A 297 -17.92 24.11 -18.67
C PHE A 297 -17.87 25.63 -18.69
N GLY A 298 -16.84 26.26 -18.11
CA GLY A 298 -16.66 27.71 -18.14
C GLY A 298 -16.55 28.26 -19.55
N ILE A 299 -15.69 27.67 -20.38
CA ILE A 299 -15.52 28.07 -21.79
C ILE A 299 -16.80 27.77 -22.59
N GLY A 300 -17.39 26.60 -22.40
CA GLY A 300 -18.63 26.19 -23.06
C GLY A 300 -19.80 27.12 -22.74
N ALA A 301 -19.94 27.56 -21.49
CA ALA A 301 -20.96 28.52 -21.07
C ALA A 301 -20.78 29.88 -21.76
N ILE A 302 -19.54 30.39 -21.86
CA ILE A 302 -19.24 31.65 -22.56
C ILE A 302 -19.62 31.55 -24.04
N ILE A 303 -19.21 30.46 -24.71
CA ILE A 303 -19.53 30.24 -26.13
C ILE A 303 -21.05 30.13 -26.33
N LEU A 304 -21.75 29.38 -25.46
CA LEU A 304 -23.21 29.26 -25.50
C LEU A 304 -23.90 30.61 -25.39
N VAL A 305 -23.49 31.46 -24.45
CA VAL A 305 -24.05 32.81 -24.29
C VAL A 305 -23.82 33.63 -25.55
N VAL A 306 -22.61 33.63 -26.12
CA VAL A 306 -22.29 34.40 -27.32
C VAL A 306 -23.12 33.94 -28.53
N LEU A 307 -23.23 32.62 -28.76
CA LEU A 307 -24.03 32.08 -29.86
C LEU A 307 -25.52 32.36 -29.68
N ASN A 308 -26.03 32.27 -28.45
CA ASN A 308 -27.42 32.58 -28.15
C ASN A 308 -27.73 34.07 -28.42
N ILE A 309 -26.83 34.98 -28.03
CA ILE A 309 -26.97 36.42 -28.35
C ILE A 309 -27.03 36.64 -29.87
N PHE A 310 -26.18 35.98 -30.66
CA PHE A 310 -26.22 36.11 -32.12
C PHE A 310 -27.53 35.59 -32.72
N ASN A 311 -27.99 34.41 -32.30
CA ASN A 311 -29.23 33.81 -32.78
C ASN A 311 -30.44 34.73 -32.53
N VAL A 312 -30.57 35.28 -31.32
CA VAL A 312 -31.70 36.18 -31.00
C VAL A 312 -31.55 37.53 -31.71
N ARG A 313 -30.32 38.01 -31.99
CA ARG A 313 -30.10 39.25 -32.76
C ARG A 313 -30.55 39.15 -34.22
N GLU A 314 -30.37 38.01 -34.86
CA GLU A 314 -30.84 37.79 -36.24
C GLU A 314 -32.37 37.92 -36.34
N ARG A 315 -33.08 37.55 -35.27
CA ARG A 315 -34.55 37.58 -35.19
C ARG A 315 -35.11 38.86 -34.54
N LYS A 316 -34.30 39.90 -34.36
CA LYS A 316 -34.72 41.20 -33.81
C LYS A 316 -35.88 41.85 -34.57
N TYR A 317 -35.93 41.65 -35.89
CA TYR A 317 -36.97 42.21 -36.75
C TYR A 317 -38.32 41.54 -36.48
N GLU A 318 -38.34 40.22 -36.33
CA GLU A 318 -39.54 39.45 -35.98
C GLU A 318 -40.07 39.87 -34.61
N ILE A 319 -39.17 40.02 -33.62
CA ILE A 319 -39.53 40.49 -32.27
C ILE A 319 -40.19 41.88 -32.35
N GLY A 320 -39.67 42.78 -33.19
CA GLY A 320 -40.23 44.11 -33.43
C GLY A 320 -41.61 44.09 -34.09
N VAL A 321 -41.82 43.24 -35.10
CA VAL A 321 -43.11 43.07 -35.78
C VAL A 321 -44.16 42.48 -34.82
N LEU A 322 -43.80 41.42 -34.09
CA LEU A 322 -44.70 40.72 -33.17
C LEU A 322 -45.14 41.60 -31.99
N THR A 323 -44.25 42.46 -31.50
CA THR A 323 -44.59 43.43 -30.46
C THR A 323 -45.42 44.61 -31.00
N ALA A 324 -45.21 45.04 -32.26
CA ALA A 324 -46.04 46.05 -32.92
C ALA A 324 -47.48 45.59 -33.17
N ILE A 325 -47.70 44.28 -33.37
CA ILE A 325 -49.03 43.65 -33.48
C ILE A 325 -49.72 43.53 -32.10
N GLY A 326 -49.03 43.84 -31.00
CA GLY A 326 -49.59 43.88 -29.65
C GLY A 326 -49.32 42.64 -28.78
N MET A 327 -48.41 41.75 -29.19
CA MET A 327 -48.01 40.63 -28.32
C MET A 327 -47.16 41.12 -27.14
N LYS A 328 -47.46 40.58 -25.95
CA LYS A 328 -46.69 40.85 -24.73
C LYS A 328 -45.25 40.33 -24.89
N LYS A 329 -44.26 41.16 -24.53
CA LYS A 329 -42.82 40.83 -24.60
C LYS A 329 -42.45 39.48 -23.95
N GLY A 330 -43.14 39.11 -22.87
CA GLY A 330 -42.95 37.82 -22.19
C GLY A 330 -43.37 36.60 -23.01
N LYS A 331 -44.41 36.68 -23.85
CA LYS A 331 -44.81 35.56 -24.73
C LYS A 331 -43.77 35.30 -25.81
N VAL A 332 -43.20 36.36 -26.38
CA VAL A 332 -42.13 36.28 -27.37
C VAL A 332 -40.86 35.69 -26.73
N ALA A 333 -40.48 36.16 -25.54
CA ALA A 333 -39.36 35.60 -24.77
C ALA A 333 -39.55 34.10 -24.45
N MET A 334 -40.76 33.68 -24.05
CA MET A 334 -41.08 32.28 -23.77
C MET A 334 -40.93 31.40 -25.01
N GLN A 335 -41.32 31.88 -26.20
CA GLN A 335 -41.15 31.14 -27.46
C GLN A 335 -39.68 30.85 -27.75
N PHE A 336 -38.80 31.86 -27.63
CA PHE A 336 -37.35 31.70 -27.83
C PHE A 336 -36.69 30.79 -26.79
N LEU A 337 -37.16 30.87 -25.54
CA LEU A 337 -36.72 29.97 -24.47
C LEU A 337 -37.07 28.51 -24.79
N VAL A 338 -38.31 28.25 -25.22
CA VAL A 338 -38.77 26.89 -25.56
C VAL A 338 -38.03 26.35 -26.79
N GLU A 339 -37.80 27.18 -27.81
CA GLU A 339 -37.03 26.78 -28.99
C GLU A 339 -35.59 26.39 -28.63
N SER A 340 -34.90 27.24 -27.86
CA SER A 340 -33.55 26.93 -27.36
C SER A 340 -33.54 25.67 -26.50
N PHE A 341 -34.55 25.47 -25.66
CA PHE A 341 -34.67 24.29 -24.81
C PHE A 341 -34.81 22.99 -25.60
N VAL A 342 -35.64 22.97 -26.65
CA VAL A 342 -35.81 21.78 -27.51
C VAL A 342 -34.51 21.44 -28.23
N VAL A 343 -33.79 22.45 -28.76
CA VAL A 343 -32.49 22.24 -29.41
C VAL A 343 -31.47 21.67 -28.42
N THR A 344 -31.41 22.20 -27.19
CA THR A 344 -30.53 21.67 -26.14
C THR A 344 -30.86 20.23 -25.80
N LEU A 345 -32.15 19.87 -25.69
CA LEU A 345 -32.54 18.50 -25.34
C LEU A 345 -32.06 17.50 -26.40
N VAL A 346 -32.20 17.82 -27.68
CA VAL A 346 -31.69 16.99 -28.79
C VAL A 346 -30.16 16.92 -28.75
N ALA A 347 -29.49 18.05 -28.54
CA ALA A 347 -28.03 18.11 -28.48
C ALA A 347 -27.47 17.31 -27.28
N LEU A 348 -28.14 17.34 -26.12
CA LEU A 348 -27.75 16.57 -24.93
C LEU A 348 -27.86 15.07 -25.17
N VAL A 349 -28.92 14.61 -25.85
CA VAL A 349 -29.07 13.18 -26.19
C VAL A 349 -27.94 12.72 -27.10
N ILE A 350 -27.61 13.50 -28.13
CA ILE A 350 -26.52 13.18 -29.06
C ILE A 350 -25.16 13.24 -28.34
N GLY A 351 -24.92 14.28 -27.54
CA GLY A 351 -23.69 14.47 -26.78
C GLY A 351 -23.46 13.37 -25.74
N ALA A 352 -24.50 12.94 -25.04
CA ALA A 352 -24.45 11.82 -24.12
C ALA A 352 -24.10 10.51 -24.84
N GLY A 353 -24.68 10.26 -26.02
CA GLY A 353 -24.35 9.10 -26.84
C GLY A 353 -22.88 9.07 -27.26
N ILE A 354 -22.36 10.18 -27.80
CA ILE A 354 -20.95 10.29 -28.21
C ILE A 354 -20.01 10.20 -26.99
N GLY A 355 -20.38 10.85 -25.88
CA GLY A 355 -19.62 10.84 -24.64
C GLY A 355 -19.51 9.44 -24.04
N ALA A 356 -20.59 8.67 -24.04
CA ALA A 356 -20.59 7.29 -23.55
C ALA A 356 -19.68 6.37 -24.37
N MET A 357 -19.62 6.57 -25.70
CA MET A 357 -18.74 5.78 -26.57
C MET A 357 -17.26 6.20 -26.44
N SER A 358 -17.00 7.47 -26.15
CA SER A 358 -15.64 8.03 -26.10
C SER A 358 -15.02 7.99 -24.71
N SER A 359 -15.80 7.82 -23.64
CA SER A 359 -15.31 7.84 -22.26
C SER A 359 -14.34 6.70 -21.98
N VAL A 360 -14.69 5.47 -22.35
CA VAL A 360 -13.88 4.26 -22.09
C VAL A 360 -12.44 4.39 -22.63
N PRO A 361 -12.21 4.71 -23.93
CA PRO A 361 -10.84 4.83 -24.43
C PRO A 361 -10.08 6.00 -23.79
N VAL A 362 -10.75 7.11 -23.48
CA VAL A 362 -10.11 8.28 -22.84
C VAL A 362 -9.72 7.97 -21.39
N THR A 363 -10.59 7.32 -20.62
CA THR A 363 -10.29 6.91 -19.26
C THR A 363 -9.12 5.92 -19.23
N ASN A 364 -9.10 4.95 -20.15
CA ASN A 364 -8.01 3.97 -20.22
C ASN A 364 -6.66 4.62 -20.58
N THR A 365 -6.63 5.59 -21.49
CA THR A 365 -5.38 6.29 -21.84
C THR A 365 -4.89 7.23 -20.73
N LEU A 366 -5.80 7.88 -20.00
CA LEU A 366 -5.46 8.71 -18.84
C LEU A 366 -4.92 7.86 -17.68
N LEU A 367 -5.55 6.71 -17.41
CA LEU A 367 -5.06 5.74 -16.41
C LEU A 367 -3.66 5.23 -16.81
N ALA A 368 -3.48 4.80 -18.05
CA ALA A 368 -2.17 4.34 -18.54
C ALA A 368 -1.10 5.43 -18.43
N SER A 369 -1.41 6.67 -18.83
CA SER A 369 -0.49 7.82 -18.73
C SER A 369 -0.11 8.15 -17.29
N GLN A 370 -1.00 7.91 -16.32
CA GLN A 370 -0.67 8.14 -14.91
C GLN A 370 0.13 7.02 -14.29
N ILE A 371 -0.16 5.76 -14.62
CA ILE A 371 0.66 4.62 -14.21
C ILE A 371 2.09 4.81 -14.74
N GLU A 372 2.23 5.25 -15.98
CA GLU A 372 3.53 5.59 -16.58
C GLU A 372 4.19 6.77 -15.83
N ALA A 373 3.45 7.84 -15.52
CA ALA A 373 3.99 8.98 -14.77
C ALA A 373 4.41 8.61 -13.33
N GLN A 374 3.73 7.67 -12.67
CA GLN A 374 4.11 7.17 -11.35
C GLN A 374 5.37 6.29 -11.42
N SER A 375 5.49 5.44 -12.45
CA SER A 375 6.72 4.69 -12.71
C SER A 375 7.92 5.62 -12.98
N ASN A 376 7.67 6.74 -13.68
CA ASN A 376 8.68 7.76 -13.98
C ASN A 376 9.10 8.56 -12.74
N ASN A 377 8.20 8.79 -11.77
CA ASN A 377 8.57 9.40 -10.48
C ASN A 377 9.45 8.47 -9.63
N MET A 378 9.27 7.14 -9.74
CA MET A 378 10.16 6.17 -9.10
C MET A 378 11.56 6.16 -9.73
N MET A 379 11.66 6.28 -11.07
CA MET A 379 12.94 6.47 -11.78
C MET A 379 13.57 7.85 -11.50
N GLN A 380 12.76 8.89 -11.28
CA GLN A 380 13.27 10.22 -10.96
C GLN A 380 13.85 10.29 -9.54
N THR A 381 13.36 9.45 -8.63
CA THR A 381 13.99 9.24 -7.32
C THR A 381 15.41 8.71 -7.50
N GLU A 382 15.66 7.76 -8.42
CA GLU A 382 17.01 7.29 -8.75
C GLU A 382 17.91 8.41 -9.30
N ALA A 383 17.36 9.33 -10.09
CA ALA A 383 18.10 10.49 -10.62
C ALA A 383 18.40 11.56 -9.55
N SER A 384 17.50 11.78 -8.59
CA SER A 384 17.68 12.71 -7.47
C SER A 384 18.80 12.29 -6.50
N PHE A 385 19.12 11.00 -6.44
CA PHE A 385 20.26 10.49 -5.65
C PHE A 385 21.62 10.56 -6.39
N GLY A 386 21.64 11.02 -7.65
CA GLY A 386 22.88 11.34 -8.37
C GLY A 386 23.85 10.16 -8.56
N ARG A 387 23.37 8.92 -8.48
CA ARG A 387 24.16 7.71 -8.71
C ARG A 387 23.43 6.82 -9.73
N PRO A 388 24.08 6.36 -10.80
CA PRO A 388 23.52 5.27 -11.60
C PRO A 388 23.53 4.02 -10.73
N THR A 389 22.35 3.54 -10.34
CA THR A 389 22.19 2.31 -9.57
C THR A 389 22.63 1.13 -10.44
N SER A 390 23.91 0.78 -10.41
CA SER A 390 24.36 -0.50 -10.91
C SER A 390 23.88 -1.59 -9.95
N GLY A 391 22.68 -2.12 -10.20
CA GLY A 391 22.33 -3.53 -10.09
C GLY A 391 22.32 -4.24 -8.73
N ALA A 392 22.65 -3.64 -7.59
CA ALA A 392 22.73 -4.42 -6.34
C ALA A 392 22.28 -3.74 -5.05
N MET A 393 21.99 -2.42 -5.05
CA MET A 393 21.66 -1.72 -3.79
C MET A 393 20.57 -0.64 -3.94
N GLY A 394 19.72 -0.79 -4.95
CA GLY A 394 18.46 -0.03 -5.09
C GLY A 394 17.24 -0.76 -4.53
N GLY A 395 17.40 -2.02 -4.11
CA GLY A 395 16.32 -2.85 -3.56
C GLY A 395 15.97 -2.54 -2.09
N MET A 396 16.95 -2.10 -1.29
CA MET A 396 16.76 -1.96 0.17
C MET A 396 15.86 -0.76 0.55
N THR A 397 15.92 0.34 -0.19
CA THR A 397 15.04 1.51 0.08
C THR A 397 13.63 1.33 -0.48
N GLY A 398 13.41 0.34 -1.34
CA GLY A 398 12.09 -0.03 -1.88
C GLY A 398 11.35 -1.11 -1.08
N ILE A 399 12.00 -1.72 -0.08
CA ILE A 399 11.38 -2.77 0.75
C ILE A 399 10.63 -2.18 1.96
N ILE A 400 11.01 -1.00 2.46
CA ILE A 400 10.20 -0.26 3.44
C ILE A 400 8.98 0.42 2.76
N GLY A 401 8.94 0.45 1.42
CA GLY A 401 7.85 1.01 0.63
C GLY A 401 7.41 0.07 -0.50
N GLY A 402 6.68 -0.99 -0.14
CA GLY A 402 5.61 -1.58 -0.96
C GLY A 402 5.94 -1.87 -2.43
N LYS A 403 6.94 -2.71 -2.73
CA LYS A 403 7.21 -3.18 -4.10
C LYS A 403 6.56 -4.53 -4.47
N GLY A 404 5.95 -5.23 -3.51
CA GLY A 404 5.21 -6.49 -3.76
C GLY A 404 3.74 -6.31 -4.16
N GLN A 405 3.15 -5.14 -3.91
CA GLN A 405 1.69 -4.95 -4.00
C GLN A 405 1.27 -4.04 -5.17
N ALA A 406 2.22 -3.32 -5.78
CA ALA A 406 1.94 -2.39 -6.87
C ALA A 406 1.64 -3.05 -8.22
N MET A 407 1.97 -4.33 -8.41
CA MET A 407 1.72 -5.05 -9.67
C MET A 407 0.44 -5.90 -9.63
N ALA A 408 -0.03 -6.29 -8.45
CA ALA A 408 -1.31 -6.99 -8.27
C ALA A 408 -2.53 -6.05 -8.27
N ALA A 409 -2.33 -4.75 -7.99
CA ALA A 409 -3.41 -3.76 -8.02
C ALA A 409 -3.88 -3.39 -9.45
N VAL A 410 -3.17 -3.83 -10.50
CA VAL A 410 -3.50 -3.48 -11.89
C VAL A 410 -4.62 -4.34 -12.48
N ASP A 411 -4.98 -5.46 -11.85
CA ASP A 411 -6.00 -6.38 -12.40
C ASP A 411 -7.41 -6.20 -11.80
N TYR A 412 -7.56 -5.39 -10.74
CA TYR A 412 -8.86 -5.24 -10.06
C TYR A 412 -9.83 -4.27 -10.74
N ILE A 413 -9.43 -3.58 -11.80
CA ILE A 413 -10.28 -2.61 -12.49
C ILE A 413 -10.21 -2.83 -14.02
N SER A 414 -10.41 -4.08 -14.45
CA SER A 414 -10.62 -4.40 -15.86
C SER A 414 -11.98 -3.92 -16.38
N ASN A 415 -12.91 -3.52 -15.49
CA ASN A 415 -14.19 -2.95 -15.86
C ASN A 415 -14.50 -1.71 -15.01
N VAL A 416 -13.96 -0.55 -15.40
CA VAL A 416 -14.58 0.73 -15.07
C VAL A 416 -15.95 0.76 -15.76
N THR A 417 -16.96 0.18 -15.13
CA THR A 417 -18.39 0.31 -15.46
C THR A 417 -18.88 1.70 -15.03
N SER A 418 -18.17 2.76 -15.43
CA SER A 418 -18.61 4.15 -15.20
C SER A 418 -19.31 4.75 -16.41
N ALA A 419 -19.59 3.95 -17.44
CA ALA A 419 -20.24 4.45 -18.65
C ALA A 419 -21.73 4.79 -18.45
N THR A 420 -22.37 4.38 -17.34
CA THR A 420 -23.81 4.58 -17.14
C THR A 420 -24.24 4.75 -15.68
N ASP A 421 -23.55 5.54 -14.86
CA ASP A 421 -24.20 6.01 -13.63
C ASP A 421 -25.32 6.97 -14.01
N PHE A 422 -26.56 6.50 -13.88
CA PHE A 422 -27.77 7.26 -14.19
C PHE A 422 -27.83 8.58 -13.39
N THR A 423 -27.22 8.61 -12.21
CA THR A 423 -27.13 9.79 -11.36
C THR A 423 -26.27 10.87 -12.00
N VAL A 424 -25.08 10.50 -12.50
CA VAL A 424 -24.16 11.43 -13.17
C VAL A 424 -24.76 11.94 -14.48
N LEU A 425 -25.43 11.05 -15.23
CA LEU A 425 -26.12 11.43 -16.46
C LEU A 425 -27.25 12.45 -16.19
N MET A 426 -28.05 12.23 -15.14
CA MET A 426 -29.10 13.17 -14.72
C MET A 426 -28.52 14.51 -14.24
N GLN A 427 -27.39 14.50 -13.51
CA GLN A 427 -26.72 15.73 -13.11
C GLN A 427 -26.20 16.53 -14.31
N LEU A 428 -25.55 15.88 -15.27
CA LEU A 428 -25.07 16.53 -16.50
C LEU A 428 -26.22 17.12 -17.32
N LEU A 429 -27.32 16.38 -17.45
CA LEU A 429 -28.53 16.84 -18.14
C LEU A 429 -29.12 18.07 -17.43
N GLY A 430 -29.20 18.02 -16.09
CA GLY A 430 -29.64 19.14 -15.26
C GLY A 430 -28.78 20.40 -15.45
N ILE A 431 -27.45 20.26 -15.38
CA ILE A 431 -26.51 21.35 -15.57
C ILE A 431 -26.63 21.94 -16.99
N GLY A 432 -26.73 21.11 -18.03
CA GLY A 432 -26.89 21.55 -19.41
C GLY A 432 -28.18 22.36 -19.65
N ILE A 433 -29.29 21.93 -19.04
CA ILE A 433 -30.55 22.67 -19.09
C ILE A 433 -30.41 24.02 -18.38
N VAL A 434 -29.86 24.04 -17.15
CA VAL A 434 -29.67 25.28 -16.38
C VAL A 434 -28.81 26.27 -17.15
N LEU A 435 -27.70 25.83 -17.73
CA LEU A 435 -26.81 26.69 -18.52
C LEU A 435 -27.52 27.28 -19.75
N THR A 436 -28.33 26.48 -20.45
CA THR A 436 -29.09 26.95 -21.61
C THR A 436 -30.12 28.01 -21.20
N LEU A 437 -30.83 27.78 -20.09
CA LEU A 437 -31.82 28.71 -19.57
C LEU A 437 -31.16 30.03 -19.17
N VAL A 438 -30.03 29.98 -18.44
CA VAL A 438 -29.27 31.17 -18.06
C VAL A 438 -28.78 31.92 -19.30
N ALA A 439 -28.19 31.24 -20.28
CA ALA A 439 -27.72 31.85 -21.52
C ALA A 439 -28.86 32.52 -22.32
N SER A 440 -30.02 31.86 -22.38
CA SER A 440 -31.20 32.39 -23.07
C SER A 440 -31.77 33.63 -22.36
N VAL A 441 -31.85 33.60 -21.03
CA VAL A 441 -32.31 34.75 -20.23
C VAL A 441 -31.36 35.95 -20.40
N VAL A 442 -30.04 35.74 -20.33
CA VAL A 442 -29.04 36.79 -20.55
C VAL A 442 -29.21 37.43 -21.93
N SER A 443 -29.42 36.61 -22.96
CA SER A 443 -29.62 37.06 -24.35
C SER A 443 -30.90 37.90 -24.51
N ILE A 444 -32.00 37.46 -23.89
CA ILE A 444 -33.29 38.16 -23.91
C ILE A 444 -33.21 39.50 -23.17
N ILE A 445 -32.53 39.55 -22.01
CA ILE A 445 -32.32 40.79 -21.26
C ILE A 445 -31.54 41.80 -22.12
N PHE A 446 -30.48 41.35 -22.79
CA PHE A 446 -29.68 42.22 -23.67
C PHE A 446 -30.51 42.84 -24.79
N ILE A 447 -31.44 42.09 -25.39
CA ILE A 447 -32.26 42.56 -26.52
C ILE A 447 -33.44 43.43 -26.07
N THR A 448 -34.10 43.08 -24.96
CA THR A 448 -35.21 43.90 -24.42
C THR A 448 -34.75 45.29 -23.95
N ARG A 449 -33.45 45.45 -23.67
CA ARG A 449 -32.83 46.73 -23.33
C ARG A 449 -32.62 47.65 -24.55
N TYR A 450 -32.69 47.14 -25.78
CA TYR A 450 -32.71 47.97 -26.99
C TYR A 450 -34.12 48.51 -27.24
N GLU A 451 -34.25 49.83 -27.39
CA GLU A 451 -35.55 50.47 -27.62
C GLU A 451 -36.14 50.09 -29.00
N PRO A 452 -37.43 49.69 -29.07
CA PRO A 452 -38.08 49.25 -30.31
C PRO A 452 -37.98 50.25 -31.48
N LEU A 453 -37.97 51.55 -31.17
CA LEU A 453 -37.92 52.63 -32.16
C LEU A 453 -36.56 52.73 -32.88
N ARG A 454 -35.44 52.39 -32.21
CA ARG A 454 -34.11 52.34 -32.83
C ARG A 454 -33.89 51.11 -33.70
N ILE A 455 -34.64 50.03 -33.45
CA ILE A 455 -34.58 48.79 -34.24
C ILE A 455 -35.23 49.00 -35.62
N LEU A 456 -36.24 49.87 -35.71
CA LEU A 456 -36.92 50.22 -36.97
C LEU A 456 -36.26 51.39 -37.72
N SER A 457 -35.51 52.27 -37.03
CA SER A 457 -34.90 53.47 -37.64
C SER A 457 -33.54 53.22 -38.29
N ASN A 458 -32.83 52.14 -37.94
CA ASN A 458 -31.60 51.73 -38.64
C ASN A 458 -31.96 50.87 -39.86
N ARG A 459 -32.56 51.50 -40.88
CA ARG A 459 -32.45 51.04 -42.26
C ARG A 459 -31.25 51.74 -42.87
N ASP A 460 -30.14 51.03 -42.92
CA ASP A 460 -29.22 50.96 -44.05
C ASP A 460 -28.46 49.64 -43.96
#